data_AF-A0A931K6Z3-F1
#
_entry.id   AF-A0A931K6Z3-F1
#
_cell.length_a   1.000
_cell.length_b   1.000
_cell.length_c   1.000
_cell.angle_alpha   90.00
_cell.angle_beta   90.00
_cell.angle_gamma   90.00
#
_symmetry.space_group_name_H-M   'P 1'
#
loop_
_entity.id
_entity.type
_entity.pdbx_description
1 polymer ?
#
loop_
_entity_poly.entity_id
_entity_poly.type
_entity_poly.pdbx_seq_one_letter_code
_entity_poly.pdbx_strand_id
1 'polypeptide(L)'
;MRIRMPVLPKSRRRQAFTLIELLVVIAIIAVLISLLLPAVQAAREAARRAQCVNNLKQIGLALHNFENSNNFFPPSAIKSTGNQPSMNINVDSAGNPLPKGRDRVSMYMFAFLLPYMEQTPLYNAFNMKRDVRDPINSTVIASQINTLLCPSSPSGDKYHVYSATDSWTKQTYTNVRFAVSDYAVNNGVEDGLIAAGFIPPGDYLSMLFNTHSASFDFKTRIAEVTDGLSNTFMVSENAGRPTYYLANGRVAPVQKYSEGIAGGWADYATGYTTHGFTLDGSASPGPCHTSCNNNNETYAFHVGGSNHVFGDGSVRFVKTTTSIRIFAQLISRANGEVISSDSY
;
A
#
# COMPACT_ATOMS: atom_id res chain seq x y z
N MET A 1 33.26 -49.97 -74.42
CA MET A 1 33.23 -49.28 -73.12
C MET A 1 31.81 -48.71 -72.92
N ARG A 2 30.94 -49.40 -72.14
CA ARG A 2 29.55 -48.96 -71.91
C ARG A 2 29.49 -48.22 -70.57
N ILE A 3 29.17 -46.93 -70.62
CA ILE A 3 29.03 -46.06 -69.44
C ILE A 3 27.65 -46.31 -68.81
N ARG A 4 27.60 -46.70 -67.53
CA ARG A 4 26.36 -46.79 -66.73
C ARG A 4 25.97 -45.39 -66.26
N MET A 5 24.77 -44.94 -66.63
CA MET A 5 24.19 -43.69 -66.12
C MET A 5 23.64 -43.86 -64.69
N PRO A 6 23.80 -42.86 -63.81
CA PRO A 6 23.26 -42.90 -62.44
C PRO A 6 21.74 -42.68 -62.42
N VAL A 7 21.04 -43.45 -61.57
CA VAL A 7 19.59 -43.34 -61.35
C VAL A 7 19.31 -42.19 -60.37
N LEU A 8 18.57 -41.17 -60.80
CA LEU A 8 18.16 -40.06 -59.94
C LEU A 8 17.06 -40.50 -58.94
N PRO A 9 17.10 -40.03 -57.67
CA PRO A 9 16.11 -40.40 -56.67
C PRO A 9 14.72 -39.83 -57.00
N LYS A 10 13.69 -40.66 -56.82
CA LYS A 10 12.28 -40.35 -57.09
C LYS A 10 11.80 -39.22 -56.18
N SER A 11 11.45 -38.07 -56.76
CA SER A 11 10.83 -36.94 -56.05
C SER A 11 9.58 -37.42 -55.29
N ARG A 12 9.64 -37.40 -53.95
CA ARG A 12 8.44 -37.55 -53.12
C ARG A 12 7.56 -36.32 -53.39
N ARG A 13 6.39 -36.53 -54.03
CA ARG A 13 5.36 -35.49 -54.14
C ARG A 13 5.05 -34.98 -52.74
N ARG A 14 5.46 -33.73 -52.44
CA ARG A 14 4.99 -33.03 -51.25
C ARG A 14 3.49 -32.81 -51.46
N GLN A 15 2.66 -33.38 -50.58
CA GLN A 15 1.24 -33.07 -50.56
C GLN A 15 1.11 -31.58 -50.23
N ALA A 16 0.55 -30.80 -51.16
CA ALA A 16 0.26 -29.40 -50.94
C ALA A 16 -1.00 -29.29 -50.08
N PHE A 17 -0.94 -28.47 -49.03
CA PHE A 17 -2.07 -28.20 -48.15
C PHE A 17 -3.19 -27.51 -48.95
N THR A 18 -4.43 -27.95 -48.79
CA THR A 18 -5.57 -27.28 -49.43
C THR A 18 -5.92 -26.00 -48.68
N LEU A 19 -6.45 -25.01 -49.40
CA LEU A 19 -6.91 -23.74 -48.80
C LEU A 19 -7.94 -23.97 -47.68
N ILE A 20 -8.80 -24.98 -47.85
CA ILE A 20 -9.82 -25.36 -46.86
C ILE A 20 -9.17 -25.89 -45.58
N GLU A 21 -8.20 -26.80 -45.68
CA GLU A 21 -7.49 -27.32 -44.50
C GLU A 21 -6.80 -26.20 -43.71
N LEU A 22 -6.18 -25.25 -44.41
CA LEU A 22 -5.56 -24.09 -43.75
C LEU A 22 -6.61 -23.24 -43.03
N LEU A 23 -7.74 -22.98 -43.68
CA LEU A 23 -8.82 -22.17 -43.14
C LEU A 23 -9.46 -22.80 -41.89
N VAL A 24 -9.64 -24.13 -41.90
CA VAL A 24 -10.17 -24.86 -40.73
C VAL A 24 -9.19 -24.78 -39.55
N VAL A 25 -7.89 -24.95 -39.79
CA VAL A 25 -6.87 -24.88 -38.73
C VAL A 25 -6.83 -23.49 -38.08
N ILE A 26 -6.83 -22.42 -38.87
CA ILE A 26 -6.85 -21.06 -38.32
C ILE A 26 -8.16 -20.76 -37.58
N ALA A 27 -9.29 -21.29 -38.05
CA ALA A 27 -10.58 -21.12 -37.38
C ALA A 27 -10.60 -21.80 -36.01
N ILE A 28 -10.07 -23.03 -35.91
CA ILE A 28 -9.95 -23.74 -34.63
C ILE A 28 -9.01 -22.99 -33.68
N ILE A 29 -7.84 -22.55 -34.16
CA ILE A 29 -6.88 -21.78 -33.33
C ILE A 29 -7.52 -20.48 -32.84
N ALA A 30 -8.25 -19.75 -33.70
CA ALA A 30 -8.92 -18.51 -33.32
C ALA A 30 -9.98 -18.73 -32.23
N VAL A 31 -10.78 -19.81 -32.33
CA VAL A 31 -11.76 -20.19 -31.31
C VAL A 31 -11.07 -20.62 -30.00
N LEU A 32 -9.99 -21.38 -30.07
CA LEU A 32 -9.25 -21.76 -28.87
C LEU A 32 -8.64 -20.54 -28.17
N ILE A 33 -8.01 -19.62 -28.91
CA ILE A 33 -7.43 -18.40 -28.34
C ILE A 33 -8.52 -17.50 -27.74
N SER A 34 -9.68 -17.34 -28.41
CA SER A 34 -10.76 -16.50 -27.90
C SER A 34 -11.36 -17.02 -26.59
N LEU A 35 -11.37 -18.35 -26.39
CA LEU A 35 -11.82 -18.98 -25.15
C LEU A 35 -10.73 -18.99 -24.07
N LEU A 36 -9.45 -19.13 -24.45
CA LEU A 36 -8.34 -19.22 -23.51
C LEU A 36 -7.85 -17.86 -22.99
N LEU A 37 -7.90 -16.80 -23.80
CA LEU A 37 -7.37 -15.48 -23.42
C LEU A 37 -8.09 -14.88 -22.19
N PRO A 38 -9.44 -14.86 -22.11
CA PRO A 38 -10.14 -14.37 -20.92
C PRO A 38 -9.82 -15.20 -19.68
N ALA A 39 -9.73 -16.53 -19.83
CA ALA A 39 -9.42 -17.44 -18.73
C ALA A 39 -8.01 -17.23 -18.19
N VAL A 40 -7.01 -17.07 -19.06
CA VAL A 40 -5.62 -16.79 -18.66
C VAL A 40 -5.51 -15.44 -17.96
N GLN A 41 -6.25 -14.43 -18.42
CA GLN A 41 -6.26 -13.10 -17.79
C GLN A 41 -6.89 -13.14 -16.39
N ALA A 42 -8.04 -13.82 -16.24
CA ALA A 42 -8.68 -14.01 -14.94
C ALA A 42 -7.78 -14.77 -13.96
N ALA A 43 -7.12 -15.84 -14.42
CA ALA A 43 -6.17 -16.60 -13.61
C ALA A 43 -4.97 -15.74 -13.17
N ARG A 44 -4.43 -14.91 -14.08
CA ARG A 44 -3.33 -13.99 -13.74
C ARG A 44 -3.74 -12.96 -12.70
N GLU A 45 -4.92 -12.36 -12.80
CA GLU A 45 -5.38 -11.40 -11.80
C GLU A 45 -5.66 -12.07 -10.45
N ALA A 46 -6.24 -13.28 -10.44
CA ALA A 46 -6.41 -14.04 -9.21
C ALA A 46 -5.07 -14.33 -8.52
N ALA A 47 -4.02 -14.67 -9.29
CA ALA A 47 -2.68 -14.86 -8.77
C ALA A 47 -2.08 -13.55 -8.22
N ARG A 48 -2.24 -12.43 -8.92
CA ARG A 48 -1.77 -11.12 -8.43
C ARG A 48 -2.48 -10.71 -7.14
N ARG A 49 -3.80 -10.89 -7.06
CA ARG A 49 -4.58 -10.64 -5.85
C ARG A 49 -4.14 -11.54 -4.69
N ALA A 50 -3.93 -12.83 -4.93
CA ALA A 50 -3.40 -13.74 -3.92
C ALA A 50 -2.03 -13.27 -3.40
N GLN A 51 -1.19 -12.73 -4.28
CA GLN A 51 0.09 -12.14 -3.87
C GLN A 51 -0.08 -10.85 -3.06
N CYS A 52 -0.98 -9.92 -3.41
CA CYS A 52 -1.23 -8.72 -2.58
C CYS A 52 -1.77 -9.12 -1.19
N VAL A 53 -2.64 -10.13 -1.10
CA VAL A 53 -3.09 -10.72 0.18
C VAL A 53 -1.92 -11.31 0.97
N ASN A 54 -1.01 -12.04 0.33
CA ASN A 54 0.17 -12.59 1.00
C ASN A 54 1.10 -11.47 1.51
N ASN A 55 1.31 -10.42 0.73
CA ASN A 55 2.10 -9.26 1.14
C ASN A 55 1.51 -8.59 2.39
N LEU A 56 0.19 -8.38 2.41
CA LEU A 56 -0.53 -7.88 3.58
C LEU A 56 -0.42 -8.82 4.78
N LYS A 57 -0.50 -10.14 4.59
CA LYS A 57 -0.27 -11.12 5.67
C LYS A 57 1.14 -11.02 6.25
N GLN A 58 2.16 -10.81 5.42
CA GLN A 58 3.54 -10.61 5.90
C GLN A 58 3.66 -9.32 6.72
N ILE A 59 2.99 -8.24 6.31
CA ILE A 59 2.93 -6.99 7.07
C ILE A 59 2.20 -7.21 8.41
N GLY A 60 1.06 -7.90 8.42
CA GLY A 60 0.32 -8.25 9.63
C GLY A 60 1.15 -9.09 10.60
N LEU A 61 1.87 -10.10 10.10
CA LEU A 61 2.78 -10.90 10.90
C LEU A 61 3.92 -10.05 11.49
N ALA A 62 4.50 -9.14 10.70
CA ALA A 62 5.52 -8.23 11.17
C ALA A 62 5.02 -7.30 12.29
N LEU A 63 3.78 -6.80 12.17
CA LEU A 63 3.13 -5.99 13.20
C LEU A 63 2.96 -6.76 14.51
N HIS A 64 2.49 -8.00 14.46
CA HIS A 64 2.35 -8.84 15.66
C HIS A 64 3.70 -9.26 16.27
N ASN A 65 4.73 -9.52 15.44
CA ASN A 65 6.08 -9.82 15.95
C ASN A 65 6.70 -8.60 16.64
N PHE A 66 6.46 -7.40 16.10
CA PHE A 66 6.83 -6.15 16.76
C PHE A 66 6.09 -6.00 18.09
N GLU A 67 4.77 -6.19 18.09
CA GLU A 67 3.93 -6.08 19.29
C GLU A 67 4.38 -7.05 20.38
N ASN A 68 4.60 -8.32 20.05
CA ASN A 68 5.08 -9.34 20.99
C ASN A 68 6.45 -8.99 21.61
N SER A 69 7.31 -8.30 20.85
CA SER A 69 8.64 -7.90 21.32
C SER A 69 8.63 -6.60 22.15
N ASN A 70 7.60 -5.75 21.98
CA ASN A 70 7.56 -4.39 22.53
C ASN A 70 6.38 -4.14 23.49
N ASN A 71 5.38 -5.03 23.54
CA ASN A 71 4.10 -4.92 24.26
C ASN A 71 3.20 -3.75 23.81
N PHE A 72 3.36 -3.28 22.56
CA PHE A 72 2.47 -2.31 21.90
C PHE A 72 2.67 -2.42 20.39
N PHE A 73 1.61 -2.16 19.62
CA PHE A 73 1.70 -2.03 18.18
C PHE A 73 2.51 -0.80 17.80
N PRO A 74 3.29 -0.84 16.72
CA PRO A 74 4.03 0.34 16.34
C PRO A 74 3.11 1.50 15.94
N PRO A 75 3.51 2.75 16.17
CA PRO A 75 2.81 3.89 15.58
C PRO A 75 2.83 3.83 14.05
N SER A 76 1.93 4.52 13.37
CA SER A 76 1.94 4.60 11.91
C SER A 76 3.13 5.42 11.43
N ALA A 77 3.45 6.48 12.16
CA ALA A 77 4.58 7.34 11.91
C ALA A 77 5.07 7.95 13.23
N ILE A 78 6.38 8.16 13.29
CA ILE A 78 6.97 9.07 14.26
C ILE A 78 7.21 10.38 13.54
N LYS A 79 6.76 11.47 14.14
CA LYS A 79 7.01 12.82 13.63
C LYS A 79 8.10 13.47 14.47
N SER A 80 8.83 14.38 13.84
CA SER A 80 9.78 15.29 14.50
C SER A 80 9.13 16.04 15.68
N THR A 81 7.79 16.07 15.74
CA THR A 81 7.04 16.59 16.87
C THR A 81 6.07 15.63 17.52
N GLY A 82 6.11 15.65 18.85
CA GLY A 82 5.23 14.90 19.72
C GLY A 82 6.00 14.14 20.80
N ASN A 83 5.25 13.65 21.79
CA ASN A 83 5.80 12.77 22.82
C ASN A 83 6.09 11.40 22.20
N GLN A 84 7.28 11.23 21.65
CA GLN A 84 7.65 9.96 21.03
C GLN A 84 7.68 8.84 22.06
N PRO A 85 7.19 7.64 21.70
CA PRO A 85 7.25 6.49 22.59
C PRO A 85 8.72 6.20 22.89
N SER A 86 9.02 5.70 24.09
CA SER A 86 10.37 5.31 24.48
C SER A 86 10.87 4.10 23.71
N MET A 87 11.16 4.29 22.43
CA MET A 87 11.90 3.39 21.57
C MET A 87 13.35 3.88 21.55
N ASN A 88 14.34 2.98 21.48
CA ASN A 88 15.76 3.36 21.40
C ASN A 88 16.12 3.89 20.00
N ILE A 89 15.38 4.90 19.59
CA ILE A 89 15.47 5.63 18.34
C ILE A 89 15.73 7.08 18.73
N ASN A 90 16.32 7.86 17.82
CA ASN A 90 16.76 9.25 18.03
C ASN A 90 18.08 9.48 18.79
N VAL A 91 18.83 10.47 18.32
CA VAL A 91 19.95 11.10 19.03
C VAL A 91 19.93 12.62 18.86
N ASP A 92 20.60 13.34 19.76
CA ASP A 92 20.83 14.77 19.62
C ASP A 92 21.80 15.08 18.45
N SER A 93 22.06 16.36 18.17
CA SER A 93 23.03 16.77 17.13
C SER A 93 24.44 16.19 17.35
N ALA A 94 24.77 15.75 18.56
CA ALA A 94 26.06 15.21 18.96
C ALA A 94 26.10 13.67 18.99
N GLY A 95 25.00 12.97 18.67
CA GLY A 95 24.95 11.50 18.62
C GLY A 95 24.58 10.82 19.94
N ASN A 96 24.20 11.57 20.98
CA ASN A 96 23.78 11.00 22.27
C ASN A 96 22.31 10.55 22.23
N PRO A 97 21.95 9.39 22.80
CA PRO A 97 20.54 8.98 22.93
C PRO A 97 19.70 10.08 23.55
N LEU A 98 18.61 10.47 22.87
CA LEU A 98 17.75 11.54 23.37
C LEU A 98 16.97 11.08 24.62
N PRO A 99 16.77 11.94 25.63
CA PRO A 99 15.83 11.67 26.71
C PRO A 99 14.46 11.34 26.15
N LYS A 100 13.73 10.44 26.82
CA LYS A 100 12.37 10.05 26.46
C LYS A 100 11.51 11.32 26.25
N GLY A 101 10.96 11.50 25.05
CA GLY A 101 9.86 12.44 24.79
C GLY A 101 10.17 13.79 24.14
N ARG A 102 11.37 14.06 23.57
CA ARG A 102 11.59 15.27 22.75
C ARG A 102 12.50 15.06 21.52
N ASP A 103 11.87 15.22 20.35
CA ASP A 103 12.25 15.56 18.96
C ASP A 103 13.62 15.15 18.37
N ARG A 104 13.56 14.59 17.13
CA ARG A 104 14.39 15.03 15.96
C ARG A 104 14.19 14.30 14.63
N VAL A 105 13.63 13.09 14.60
CA VAL A 105 13.53 12.31 13.35
C VAL A 105 12.09 12.02 13.01
N SER A 106 11.75 12.14 11.73
CA SER A 106 10.49 11.64 11.19
C SER A 106 10.74 10.34 10.44
N MET A 107 9.89 9.33 10.67
CA MET A 107 9.94 8.06 9.94
C MET A 107 8.58 7.36 9.97
N TYR A 108 8.34 6.53 8.96
CA TYR A 108 7.14 5.71 8.85
C TYR A 108 7.31 4.31 9.40
N MET A 109 6.19 3.60 9.57
CA MET A 109 6.21 2.32 10.26
C MET A 109 7.08 1.24 9.64
N PHE A 110 7.20 1.24 8.33
CA PHE A 110 7.98 0.22 7.67
C PHE A 110 9.47 0.29 8.02
N ALA A 111 10.00 1.44 8.47
CA ALA A 111 11.37 1.59 8.92
C ALA A 111 11.70 0.68 10.12
N PHE A 112 10.85 0.64 11.14
CA PHE A 112 11.07 -0.20 12.31
C PHE A 112 10.46 -1.61 12.18
N LEU A 113 9.65 -1.86 11.15
CA LEU A 113 9.21 -3.21 10.80
C LEU A 113 10.23 -4.01 9.98
N LEU A 114 11.28 -3.38 9.43
CA LEU A 114 12.29 -4.05 8.60
C LEU A 114 12.85 -5.37 9.21
N PRO A 115 13.23 -5.44 10.51
CA PRO A 115 13.74 -6.68 11.10
C PRO A 115 12.71 -7.82 11.11
N TYR A 116 11.43 -7.47 11.16
CA TYR A 116 10.30 -8.41 11.19
C TYR A 116 9.76 -8.75 9.79
N MET A 117 10.34 -8.15 8.75
CA MET A 117 9.97 -8.33 7.34
C MET A 117 11.11 -8.94 6.50
N GLU A 118 12.05 -9.65 7.14
CA GLU A 118 13.25 -10.20 6.48
C GLU A 118 14.12 -9.13 5.79
N GLN A 119 14.10 -7.89 6.31
CA GLN A 119 14.90 -6.76 5.80
C GLN A 119 16.00 -6.34 6.80
N THR A 120 16.53 -7.28 7.58
CA THR A 120 17.63 -7.04 8.53
C THR A 120 18.86 -6.34 7.92
N PRO A 121 19.33 -6.68 6.69
CA PRO A 121 20.44 -5.96 6.08
C PRO A 121 20.13 -4.47 5.84
N LEU A 122 18.89 -4.17 5.42
CA LEU A 122 18.44 -2.80 5.18
C LEU A 122 18.30 -2.04 6.50
N TYR A 123 17.80 -2.69 7.55
CA TYR A 123 17.71 -2.13 8.90
C TYR A 123 19.08 -1.75 9.46
N ASN A 124 20.08 -2.64 9.33
CA ASN A 124 21.44 -2.39 9.81
C ASN A 124 22.13 -1.23 9.07
N ALA A 125 21.77 -0.98 7.81
CA ALA A 125 22.25 0.16 7.04
C ALA A 125 21.49 1.47 7.36
N PHE A 126 20.29 1.39 7.95
CA PHE A 126 19.46 2.55 8.28
C PHE A 126 19.96 3.20 9.57
N ASN A 127 20.37 4.47 9.48
CA ASN A 127 20.58 5.27 10.67
C ASN A 127 19.25 5.76 11.29
N MET A 128 18.68 4.96 12.19
CA MET A 128 17.45 5.26 12.95
C MET A 128 17.56 6.47 13.90
N LYS A 129 18.74 7.08 13.98
CA LYS A 129 19.02 8.24 14.81
C LYS A 129 19.02 9.54 14.01
N ARG A 130 18.83 9.48 12.69
CA ARG A 130 18.72 10.63 11.77
C ARG A 130 17.35 10.63 11.09
N ASP A 131 16.90 11.80 10.64
CA ASP A 131 15.64 11.91 9.88
C ASP A 131 15.71 11.00 8.65
N VAL A 132 14.57 10.43 8.26
CA VAL A 132 14.49 9.56 7.10
C VAL A 132 14.94 10.26 5.82
N ARG A 133 14.74 11.58 5.72
CA ARG A 133 15.10 12.42 4.58
C ARG A 133 16.58 12.85 4.60
N ASP A 134 17.32 12.56 5.67
CA ASP A 134 18.74 12.89 5.78
C ASP A 134 19.55 12.19 4.66
N PRO A 135 20.48 12.87 3.97
CA PRO A 135 21.29 12.28 2.92
C PRO A 135 21.99 10.98 3.31
N ILE A 136 22.31 10.78 4.59
CA ILE A 136 22.92 9.53 5.08
C ILE A 136 22.03 8.30 4.86
N ASN A 137 20.71 8.48 4.86
CA ASN A 137 19.71 7.41 4.68
C ASN A 137 19.25 7.27 3.22
N SER A 138 19.73 8.12 2.30
CA SER A 138 19.25 8.22 0.91
C SER A 138 19.30 6.89 0.13
N THR A 139 20.32 6.06 0.36
CA THR A 139 20.45 4.74 -0.29
C THR A 139 19.46 3.73 0.26
N VAL A 140 19.21 3.77 1.58
CA VAL A 140 18.28 2.88 2.27
C VAL A 140 16.85 3.15 1.81
N ILE A 141 16.41 4.41 1.85
CA ILE A 141 15.03 4.78 1.51
C ILE A 141 14.71 4.60 0.02
N ALA A 142 15.74 4.60 -0.84
CA ALA A 142 15.62 4.31 -2.26
C ALA A 142 15.60 2.79 -2.57
N SER A 143 15.78 1.92 -1.58
CA SER A 143 15.73 0.48 -1.79
C SER A 143 14.27 0.00 -1.90
N GLN A 144 13.95 -0.72 -2.98
CA GLN A 144 12.61 -1.28 -3.18
C GLN A 144 12.43 -2.56 -2.35
N ILE A 145 11.34 -2.63 -1.60
CA ILE A 145 10.95 -3.81 -0.83
C ILE A 145 9.79 -4.47 -1.57
N ASN A 146 10.03 -5.63 -2.20
CA ASN A 146 9.03 -6.29 -3.05
C ASN A 146 7.72 -6.63 -2.31
N THR A 147 7.80 -6.94 -1.02
CA THR A 147 6.63 -7.18 -0.16
C THR A 147 5.75 -5.94 -0.03
N LEU A 148 6.29 -4.73 -0.25
CA LEU A 148 5.56 -3.47 -0.16
C LEU A 148 4.93 -3.02 -1.49
N LEU A 149 5.07 -3.80 -2.56
CA LEU A 149 4.51 -3.52 -3.88
C LEU A 149 3.35 -4.46 -4.18
N CYS A 150 2.24 -3.95 -4.71
CA CYS A 150 1.13 -4.79 -5.14
C CYS A 150 1.31 -5.11 -6.63
N PRO A 151 1.42 -6.39 -7.03
CA PRO A 151 1.57 -6.76 -8.44
C PRO A 151 0.41 -6.34 -9.34
N SER A 152 -0.77 -6.04 -8.80
CA SER A 152 -1.89 -5.48 -9.58
C SER A 152 -1.75 -3.98 -9.84
N SER A 153 -0.85 -3.27 -9.14
CA SER A 153 -0.51 -1.89 -9.50
C SER A 153 0.07 -1.84 -10.91
N PRO A 154 -0.32 -0.87 -11.75
CA PRO A 154 0.30 -0.63 -13.04
C PRO A 154 1.82 -0.48 -12.91
N SER A 155 2.54 -0.93 -13.94
CA SER A 155 3.97 -0.73 -14.09
C SER A 155 4.25 0.75 -14.38
N GLY A 156 4.40 1.54 -13.34
CA GLY A 156 4.79 2.95 -13.38
C GLY A 156 6.12 3.19 -12.67
N ASP A 157 6.46 4.47 -12.48
CA ASP A 157 7.58 4.83 -11.62
C ASP A 157 7.35 4.26 -10.21
N LYS A 158 8.40 3.68 -9.64
CA LYS A 158 8.38 3.12 -8.29
C LYS A 158 9.21 3.98 -7.33
N TYR A 159 9.52 5.20 -7.76
CA TYR A 159 10.24 6.17 -6.98
C TYR A 159 9.44 7.45 -6.85
N HIS A 160 9.40 7.99 -5.64
CA HIS A 160 8.92 9.34 -5.39
C HIS A 160 10.12 10.25 -5.15
N VAL A 161 10.19 11.36 -5.89
CA VAL A 161 11.18 12.41 -5.69
C VAL A 161 10.49 13.70 -5.30
N TYR A 162 10.90 14.28 -4.17
CA TYR A 162 10.39 15.57 -3.73
C TYR A 162 11.44 16.38 -2.97
N SER A 163 11.10 17.64 -2.72
CA SER A 163 11.80 18.48 -1.75
C SER A 163 10.81 18.84 -0.65
N ALA A 164 11.25 18.82 0.60
CA ALA A 164 10.42 19.18 1.74
C ALA A 164 11.19 20.03 2.74
N THR A 165 10.45 20.90 3.41
CA THR A 165 10.95 21.65 4.55
C THR A 165 10.21 21.16 5.78
N ASP A 166 10.95 20.61 6.72
CA ASP A 166 10.39 20.15 7.99
C ASP A 166 9.80 21.35 8.74
N SER A 167 8.51 21.26 9.07
CA SER A 167 7.76 22.40 9.62
C SER A 167 8.28 22.87 10.97
N TRP A 168 9.03 22.03 11.68
CA TRP A 168 9.48 22.27 13.05
C TRP A 168 10.96 22.61 13.15
N THR A 169 11.82 21.75 12.59
CA THR A 169 13.26 21.99 12.54
C THR A 169 13.64 23.06 11.52
N LYS A 170 12.71 23.38 10.59
CA LYS A 170 12.94 24.28 9.44
C LYS A 170 14.05 23.79 8.50
N GLN A 171 14.49 22.54 8.65
CA GLN A 171 15.47 21.94 7.77
C GLN A 171 14.84 21.64 6.41
N THR A 172 15.52 22.04 5.35
CA THR A 172 15.10 21.75 3.98
C THR A 172 15.90 20.59 3.42
N TYR A 173 15.19 19.58 2.93
CA TYR A 173 15.71 18.43 2.21
C TYR A 173 15.35 18.59 0.74
N THR A 174 16.32 18.42 -0.15
CA THR A 174 16.13 18.54 -1.59
C THR A 174 16.42 17.22 -2.28
N ASN A 175 15.67 16.94 -3.37
CA ASN A 175 15.83 15.75 -4.19
C ASN A 175 15.78 14.43 -3.40
N VAL A 176 14.93 14.35 -2.37
CA VAL A 176 14.77 13.14 -1.58
C VAL A 176 14.05 12.10 -2.43
N ARG A 177 14.69 10.94 -2.64
CA ARG A 177 14.19 9.88 -3.50
C ARG A 177 13.83 8.64 -2.68
N PHE A 178 12.55 8.37 -2.55
CA PHE A 178 12.01 7.18 -1.89
C PHE A 178 11.61 6.12 -2.89
N ALA A 179 11.82 4.85 -2.56
CA ALA A 179 11.03 3.78 -3.15
C ALA A 179 9.61 3.84 -2.58
N VAL A 180 8.60 3.56 -3.41
CA VAL A 180 7.19 3.66 -2.99
C VAL A 180 6.68 2.38 -2.34
N SER A 181 5.56 2.50 -1.63
CA SER A 181 4.76 1.39 -1.13
C SER A 181 3.32 1.49 -1.63
N ASP A 182 2.78 0.36 -2.05
CA ASP A 182 1.37 0.18 -2.42
C ASP A 182 0.48 -0.17 -1.20
N TYR A 183 1.04 -0.11 0.02
CA TYR A 183 0.31 -0.35 1.27
C TYR A 183 0.56 0.80 2.24
N ALA A 184 -0.45 1.19 2.99
CA ALA A 184 -0.34 2.24 3.99
C ALA A 184 -1.33 2.04 5.13
N VAL A 185 -1.00 2.64 6.26
CA VAL A 185 -1.87 2.76 7.40
C VAL A 185 -2.93 3.79 7.06
N ASN A 186 -4.18 3.43 7.31
CA ASN A 186 -5.25 4.40 7.44
C ASN A 186 -5.14 5.00 8.85
N ASN A 187 -4.89 6.30 8.95
CA ASN A 187 -4.69 7.04 10.17
C ASN A 187 -6.01 7.45 10.83
N GLY A 188 -7.14 7.34 10.14
CA GLY A 188 -8.43 7.73 10.69
C GLY A 188 -9.36 8.29 9.64
N VAL A 189 -10.31 9.09 10.09
CA VAL A 189 -11.27 9.77 9.21
C VAL A 189 -11.16 11.28 9.37
N GLU A 190 -11.29 12.01 8.27
CA GLU A 190 -11.17 13.46 8.24
C GLU A 190 -12.46 14.12 8.75
N ASP A 191 -12.31 15.18 9.56
CA ASP A 191 -13.44 15.94 10.14
C ASP A 191 -14.42 16.45 9.07
N GLY A 192 -13.93 16.74 7.86
CA GLY A 192 -14.76 17.16 6.72
C GLY A 192 -15.84 16.14 6.34
N LEU A 193 -15.59 14.84 6.53
CA LEU A 193 -16.56 13.79 6.23
C LEU A 193 -17.70 13.74 7.26
N ILE A 194 -17.38 14.02 8.53
CA ILE A 194 -18.35 14.20 9.63
C ILE A 194 -19.16 15.47 9.39
N ALA A 195 -18.48 16.59 9.11
CA ALA A 195 -19.11 17.89 8.92
C ALA A 195 -20.10 17.91 7.73
N ALA A 196 -19.82 17.13 6.68
CA ALA A 196 -20.70 16.96 5.54
C ALA A 196 -21.84 15.94 5.77
N GLY A 197 -21.91 15.27 6.92
CA GLY A 197 -22.99 14.36 7.29
C GLY A 197 -22.94 12.96 6.64
N PHE A 198 -21.83 12.60 5.99
CA PHE A 198 -21.67 11.26 5.42
C PHE A 198 -21.57 10.19 6.50
N ILE A 199 -20.94 10.51 7.64
CA ILE A 199 -20.78 9.64 8.80
C ILE A 199 -21.23 10.35 10.08
N PRO A 200 -21.64 9.63 11.13
CA PRO A 200 -22.01 10.25 12.39
C PRO A 200 -20.76 10.82 13.12
N PRO A 201 -20.93 11.80 14.01
CA PRO A 201 -19.86 12.25 14.89
C PRO A 201 -19.31 11.08 15.73
N GLY A 202 -17.99 11.02 15.85
CA GLY A 202 -17.28 9.96 16.58
C GLY A 202 -15.78 10.17 16.51
N ASP A 203 -15.03 9.43 17.33
CA ASP A 203 -13.56 9.46 17.32
C ASP A 203 -13.03 8.29 16.47
N TYR A 204 -12.77 8.55 15.19
CA TYR A 204 -12.35 7.54 14.21
C TYR A 204 -10.83 7.39 14.14
N LEU A 205 -10.17 7.31 15.29
CA LEU A 205 -8.73 7.04 15.35
C LEU A 205 -8.43 5.58 15.05
N SER A 206 -7.43 5.36 14.19
CA SER A 206 -7.03 4.00 13.85
C SER A 206 -6.19 3.32 14.92
N MET A 207 -5.98 2.02 14.77
CA MET A 207 -5.12 1.25 15.67
C MET A 207 -3.69 1.78 15.69
N LEU A 208 -3.14 2.16 14.54
CA LEU A 208 -1.73 2.52 14.43
C LEU A 208 -1.52 4.04 14.48
N PHE A 209 -2.56 4.85 14.33
CA PHE A 209 -2.44 6.31 14.44
C PHE A 209 -3.15 6.85 15.66
N ASN A 210 -2.46 7.69 16.42
CA ASN A 210 -3.00 8.24 17.64
C ASN A 210 -2.62 9.72 17.74
N THR A 211 -3.57 10.57 17.33
CA THR A 211 -3.52 12.01 17.58
C THR A 211 -4.82 12.40 18.26
N HIS A 212 -4.77 12.69 19.55
CA HIS A 212 -5.90 13.31 20.24
C HIS A 212 -5.47 14.70 20.70
N SER A 213 -6.10 15.76 20.15
CA SER A 213 -6.01 17.15 20.60
C SER A 213 -4.66 17.55 21.22
N ALA A 214 -3.65 17.73 20.36
CA ALA A 214 -2.27 18.15 20.72
C ALA A 214 -1.44 17.16 21.55
N SER A 215 -1.96 15.97 21.90
CA SER A 215 -1.21 14.89 22.54
C SER A 215 -1.06 13.72 21.58
N PHE A 216 0.18 13.44 21.20
CA PHE A 216 0.54 12.26 20.41
C PHE A 216 0.83 11.10 21.37
N ASP A 217 -0.11 10.20 21.60
CA ASP A 217 0.18 8.93 22.28
C ASP A 217 0.45 7.83 21.26
N PHE A 218 1.66 7.78 20.72
CA PHE A 218 2.04 6.88 19.62
C PHE A 218 2.02 5.37 19.96
N LYS A 219 1.49 4.95 21.11
CA LYS A 219 1.38 3.54 21.47
C LYS A 219 -0.08 3.12 21.46
N THR A 220 -0.34 1.97 20.86
CA THR A 220 -1.62 1.28 20.99
C THR A 220 -1.35 -0.12 21.48
N ARG A 221 -1.94 -0.49 22.61
CA ARG A 221 -1.93 -1.87 23.12
C ARG A 221 -3.14 -2.63 22.61
N ILE A 222 -3.04 -3.96 22.56
CA ILE A 222 -4.17 -4.84 22.20
C ILE A 222 -5.41 -4.51 23.04
N ALA A 223 -5.25 -4.26 24.34
CA ALA A 223 -6.35 -3.94 25.25
C ALA A 223 -7.03 -2.58 24.98
N GLU A 224 -6.40 -1.68 24.23
CA GLU A 224 -6.93 -0.36 23.87
C GLU A 224 -7.77 -0.40 22.59
N VAL A 225 -7.89 -1.57 21.95
CA VAL A 225 -8.74 -1.81 20.77
C VAL A 225 -10.07 -2.41 21.23
N THR A 226 -10.95 -1.58 21.77
CA THR A 226 -12.22 -2.02 22.35
C THR A 226 -13.27 -2.42 21.33
N ASP A 227 -13.13 -2.00 20.07
CA ASP A 227 -14.03 -2.39 18.96
C ASP A 227 -13.74 -3.80 18.43
N GLY A 228 -12.62 -4.38 18.91
CA GLY A 228 -12.17 -5.73 18.61
C GLY A 228 -11.16 -5.78 17.46
N LEU A 229 -10.06 -6.49 17.71
CA LEU A 229 -8.97 -6.68 16.73
C LEU A 229 -9.47 -7.20 15.36
N SER A 230 -10.49 -8.05 15.34
CA SER A 230 -11.06 -8.62 14.12
C SER A 230 -11.99 -7.67 13.35
N ASN A 231 -12.27 -6.48 13.88
CA ASN A 231 -13.15 -5.47 13.31
C ASN A 231 -12.47 -4.12 13.07
N THR A 232 -11.16 -4.01 13.32
CA THR A 232 -10.44 -2.75 13.09
C THR A 232 -9.27 -2.97 12.12
N PHE A 233 -9.13 -2.09 11.13
CA PHE A 233 -8.02 -2.11 10.18
C PHE A 233 -6.72 -1.60 10.80
N MET A 234 -5.60 -2.18 10.37
CA MET A 234 -4.25 -1.69 10.61
C MET A 234 -3.62 -1.10 9.34
N VAL A 235 -3.66 -1.86 8.25
CA VAL A 235 -2.99 -1.53 6.98
C VAL A 235 -3.90 -1.85 5.82
N SER A 236 -3.96 -0.96 4.84
CA SER A 236 -4.80 -1.11 3.65
C SER A 236 -3.96 -1.01 2.38
N GLU A 237 -4.52 -1.52 1.29
CA GLU A 237 -4.03 -1.19 -0.06
C GLU A 237 -4.18 0.30 -0.36
N ASN A 238 -3.07 0.91 -0.77
CA ASN A 238 -3.00 2.27 -1.29
C ASN A 238 -2.05 2.25 -2.49
N ALA A 239 -2.50 1.53 -3.52
CA ALA A 239 -1.71 1.13 -4.67
C ALA A 239 -1.63 2.22 -5.75
N GLY A 240 -0.61 2.12 -6.60
CA GLY A 240 -0.44 3.00 -7.76
C GLY A 240 0.35 4.26 -7.48
N ARG A 241 0.79 4.47 -6.23
CA ARG A 241 1.68 5.57 -5.86
C ARG A 241 3.05 5.37 -6.55
N PRO A 242 3.70 6.45 -7.04
CA PRO A 242 3.39 7.86 -6.81
C PRO A 242 2.40 8.45 -7.83
N THR A 243 1.96 7.67 -8.82
CA THR A 243 1.02 8.16 -9.84
C THR A 243 -0.35 8.42 -9.23
N TYR A 244 -0.89 9.60 -9.53
CA TYR A 244 -2.18 10.01 -9.03
C TYR A 244 -3.30 9.46 -9.92
N TYR A 245 -4.15 8.62 -9.34
CA TYR A 245 -5.27 7.92 -9.97
C TYR A 245 -6.61 8.36 -9.38
N LEU A 246 -7.60 8.43 -10.27
CA LEU A 246 -9.01 8.67 -9.99
C LEU A 246 -9.81 7.38 -10.23
N ALA A 247 -11.14 7.46 -10.15
CA ALA A 247 -12.01 6.31 -10.32
C ALA A 247 -11.73 5.56 -11.64
N ASN A 248 -11.94 4.23 -11.61
CA ASN A 248 -11.76 3.34 -12.75
C ASN A 248 -10.31 3.29 -13.30
N GLY A 249 -9.30 3.50 -12.47
CA GLY A 249 -7.89 3.44 -12.88
C GLY A 249 -7.45 4.61 -13.78
N ARG A 250 -8.23 5.69 -13.87
CA ARG A 250 -7.91 6.84 -14.70
C ARG A 250 -6.80 7.66 -14.07
N VAL A 251 -5.71 7.88 -14.80
CA VAL A 251 -4.65 8.81 -14.36
C VAL A 251 -5.22 10.23 -14.30
N ALA A 252 -5.03 10.91 -13.17
CA ALA A 252 -5.46 12.28 -12.99
C ALA A 252 -4.72 13.20 -13.97
N PRO A 253 -5.41 14.21 -14.57
CA PRO A 253 -4.79 15.10 -15.55
C PRO A 253 -3.67 15.95 -14.97
N VAL A 254 -3.76 16.26 -13.67
CA VAL A 254 -2.72 16.96 -12.91
C VAL A 254 -2.16 15.99 -11.89
N GLN A 255 -0.88 15.66 -12.02
CA GLN A 255 -0.18 14.83 -11.04
C GLN A 255 0.17 15.66 -9.81
N LYS A 256 0.04 15.07 -8.63
CA LYS A 256 0.38 15.69 -7.34
C LYS A 256 1.60 14.97 -6.76
N TYR A 257 2.73 15.68 -6.70
CA TYR A 257 3.96 15.17 -6.09
C TYR A 257 4.33 16.08 -4.91
N SER A 258 3.81 15.75 -3.72
CA SER A 258 4.21 16.38 -2.47
C SER A 258 4.40 15.31 -1.39
N GLU A 259 5.04 15.71 -0.30
CA GLU A 259 5.17 14.89 0.91
C GLU A 259 3.81 14.29 1.29
N GLY A 260 3.77 12.97 1.50
CA GLY A 260 2.58 12.19 1.85
C GLY A 260 1.68 11.69 0.72
N ILE A 261 1.65 12.35 -0.43
CA ILE A 261 0.78 11.91 -1.55
C ILE A 261 1.38 10.70 -2.29
N ALA A 262 2.71 10.56 -2.25
CA ALA A 262 3.42 9.70 -3.18
C ALA A 262 4.05 8.45 -2.55
N GLY A 263 3.73 8.17 -1.28
CA GLY A 263 3.82 6.84 -0.69
C GLY A 263 5.23 6.27 -0.51
N GLY A 264 6.23 7.11 -0.21
CA GLY A 264 7.58 6.62 0.11
C GLY A 264 7.56 5.66 1.30
N TRP A 265 8.08 4.44 1.17
CA TRP A 265 7.83 3.40 2.19
C TRP A 265 8.33 3.79 3.60
N ALA A 266 9.35 4.64 3.71
CA ALA A 266 9.88 5.11 5.00
C ALA A 266 9.42 6.55 5.36
N ASP A 267 8.74 7.26 4.45
CA ASP A 267 8.31 8.64 4.64
C ASP A 267 7.15 8.73 5.64
N TYR A 268 7.33 9.49 6.73
CA TYR A 268 6.37 9.63 7.82
C TYR A 268 4.97 10.06 7.36
N ALA A 269 4.86 10.68 6.18
CA ALA A 269 3.62 11.14 5.60
C ALA A 269 2.90 10.08 4.74
N THR A 270 3.45 8.85 4.60
CA THR A 270 2.88 7.79 3.75
C THR A 270 1.54 7.23 4.23
N GLY A 271 1.24 7.33 5.52
CA GLY A 271 -0.08 7.04 6.07
C GLY A 271 -1.10 8.10 5.62
N TYR A 272 -2.37 7.73 5.56
CA TYR A 272 -3.41 8.61 5.02
C TYR A 272 -4.64 8.62 5.90
N THR A 273 -5.45 9.67 5.81
CA THR A 273 -6.75 9.78 6.52
C THR A 273 -7.86 9.70 5.49
N THR A 274 -8.96 9.00 5.80
CA THR A 274 -10.10 8.91 4.88
C THR A 274 -10.92 10.19 4.86
N HIS A 275 -10.92 10.86 3.72
CA HIS A 275 -11.70 12.05 3.38
C HIS A 275 -13.05 11.69 2.76
N GLY A 276 -13.11 10.56 2.05
CA GLY A 276 -14.22 10.20 1.18
C GLY A 276 -14.29 11.07 -0.07
N PHE A 277 -14.61 10.45 -1.22
CA PHE A 277 -14.68 11.17 -2.50
C PHE A 277 -16.00 10.95 -3.22
N THR A 278 -16.31 11.82 -4.16
CA THR A 278 -17.34 11.57 -5.18
C THR A 278 -16.99 10.29 -5.97
N LEU A 279 -17.99 9.62 -6.53
CA LEU A 279 -17.81 8.33 -7.22
C LEU A 279 -16.85 8.40 -8.42
N ASP A 280 -16.68 9.58 -9.01
CA ASP A 280 -15.74 9.87 -10.09
C ASP A 280 -14.33 10.27 -9.61
N GLY A 281 -14.16 10.44 -8.29
CA GLY A 281 -12.91 10.81 -7.63
C GLY A 281 -12.55 12.29 -7.68
N SER A 282 -13.44 13.15 -8.19
CA SER A 282 -13.08 14.55 -8.51
C SER A 282 -13.09 15.48 -7.30
N ALA A 283 -13.92 15.22 -6.29
CA ALA A 283 -14.07 16.08 -5.12
C ALA A 283 -14.23 15.28 -3.82
N SER A 284 -13.81 15.89 -2.70
CA SER A 284 -14.06 15.42 -1.33
C SER A 284 -14.78 16.53 -0.54
N PRO A 285 -15.60 16.18 0.48
CA PRO A 285 -15.96 14.83 0.89
C PRO A 285 -16.99 14.17 -0.05
N GLY A 286 -17.11 12.85 0.02
CA GLY A 286 -18.10 12.09 -0.74
C GLY A 286 -18.25 10.64 -0.26
N PRO A 287 -19.20 9.86 -0.81
CA PRO A 287 -19.55 8.54 -0.28
C PRO A 287 -18.59 7.43 -0.67
N CYS A 288 -17.62 7.67 -1.55
CA CYS A 288 -16.68 6.65 -1.99
C CYS A 288 -15.47 6.58 -1.06
N HIS A 289 -15.20 5.39 -0.51
CA HIS A 289 -14.10 5.13 0.41
C HIS A 289 -12.90 4.40 -0.23
N THR A 290 -13.09 3.73 -1.37
CA THR A 290 -12.08 2.87 -2.00
C THR A 290 -12.05 3.06 -3.51
N SER A 291 -10.85 3.12 -4.09
CA SER A 291 -10.59 3.10 -5.54
C SER A 291 -11.24 4.22 -6.36
N CYS A 292 -11.72 5.29 -5.72
CA CYS A 292 -12.17 6.51 -6.41
C CYS A 292 -11.07 7.55 -6.55
N ASN A 293 -10.13 7.58 -5.62
CA ASN A 293 -9.05 8.56 -5.57
C ASN A 293 -7.92 7.95 -4.74
N ASN A 294 -6.65 8.07 -5.14
CA ASN A 294 -5.51 7.57 -4.34
C ASN A 294 -4.68 8.70 -3.69
N ASN A 295 -5.15 9.95 -3.73
CA ASN A 295 -4.59 11.05 -2.96
C ASN A 295 -5.07 10.92 -1.52
N ASN A 296 -4.23 10.27 -0.71
CA ASN A 296 -4.49 9.96 0.69
C ASN A 296 -5.72 9.09 0.90
N GLU A 297 -5.89 8.04 0.08
CA GLU A 297 -7.03 7.14 0.21
C GLU A 297 -6.75 5.69 -0.15
N THR A 298 -7.64 4.82 0.34
CA THR A 298 -7.60 3.40 -0.03
C THR A 298 -7.78 3.25 -1.53
N TYR A 299 -6.84 2.59 -2.18
CA TYR A 299 -6.89 2.37 -3.62
C TYR A 299 -6.32 1.01 -3.98
N ALA A 300 -7.09 0.25 -4.75
CA ALA A 300 -6.70 -1.04 -5.27
C ALA A 300 -7.09 -1.16 -6.74
N PHE A 301 -6.28 -1.90 -7.50
CA PHE A 301 -6.55 -2.25 -8.90
C PHE A 301 -7.32 -3.58 -9.03
N HIS A 302 -7.82 -4.09 -7.92
CA HIS A 302 -8.70 -5.25 -7.88
C HIS A 302 -10.13 -4.83 -8.18
N VAL A 303 -10.89 -5.71 -8.83
CA VAL A 303 -12.29 -5.45 -9.15
C VAL A 303 -13.12 -5.51 -7.86
N GLY A 304 -13.87 -4.43 -7.59
CA GLY A 304 -14.94 -4.41 -6.60
C GLY A 304 -14.52 -4.17 -5.14
N GLY A 305 -13.27 -3.80 -4.86
CA GLY A 305 -12.82 -3.55 -3.48
C GLY A 305 -11.31 -3.55 -3.32
N SER A 306 -10.89 -3.54 -2.06
CA SER A 306 -9.49 -3.53 -1.62
C SER A 306 -9.27 -4.52 -0.47
N ASN A 307 -8.04 -5.01 -0.32
CA ASN A 307 -7.63 -5.85 0.79
C ASN A 307 -7.12 -5.01 1.97
N HIS A 308 -7.44 -5.45 3.18
CA HIS A 308 -7.07 -4.78 4.42
C HIS A 308 -6.59 -5.82 5.44
N VAL A 309 -5.53 -5.49 6.19
CA VAL A 309 -5.09 -6.21 7.38
C VAL A 309 -5.87 -5.70 8.57
N PHE A 310 -6.47 -6.62 9.31
CA PHE A 310 -7.18 -6.35 10.56
C PHE A 310 -6.25 -6.52 11.75
N GLY A 311 -6.62 -5.96 12.90
CA GLY A 311 -5.88 -6.06 14.17
C GLY A 311 -5.61 -7.48 14.66
N ASP A 312 -6.36 -8.48 14.18
CA ASP A 312 -6.15 -9.91 14.47
C ASP A 312 -5.16 -10.58 13.51
N GLY A 313 -4.57 -9.82 12.59
CA GLY A 313 -3.66 -10.29 11.55
C GLY A 313 -4.36 -10.93 10.35
N SER A 314 -5.70 -11.03 10.35
CA SER A 314 -6.46 -11.53 9.21
C SER A 314 -6.45 -10.49 8.08
N VAL A 315 -6.48 -10.97 6.84
CA VAL A 315 -6.63 -10.12 5.66
C VAL A 315 -8.00 -10.36 5.06
N ARG A 316 -8.81 -9.31 4.96
CA ARG A 316 -10.16 -9.38 4.37
C ARG A 316 -10.29 -8.37 3.24
N PHE A 317 -11.16 -8.73 2.30
CA PHE A 317 -11.49 -7.89 1.16
C PHE A 317 -12.75 -7.09 1.48
N VAL A 318 -12.66 -5.78 1.39
CA VAL A 318 -13.76 -4.85 1.68
C VAL A 318 -14.29 -4.34 0.36
N LYS A 319 -15.59 -4.51 0.13
CA LYS A 319 -16.21 -4.19 -1.16
C LYS A 319 -16.32 -2.67 -1.35
N THR A 320 -16.26 -2.20 -2.59
CA THR A 320 -16.59 -0.79 -2.93
C THR A 320 -18.06 -0.44 -2.71
N THR A 321 -18.93 -1.45 -2.59
CA THR A 321 -20.36 -1.28 -2.29
C THR A 321 -20.64 -1.10 -0.80
N THR A 322 -19.64 -1.33 0.06
CA THR A 322 -19.75 -1.10 1.49
C THR A 322 -20.02 0.38 1.74
N SER A 323 -20.91 0.70 2.68
CA SER A 323 -21.18 2.10 2.97
C SER A 323 -19.96 2.76 3.61
N ILE A 324 -19.70 4.03 3.29
CA ILE A 324 -18.60 4.78 3.93
C ILE A 324 -18.73 4.85 5.45
N ARG A 325 -19.95 4.71 5.99
CA ARG A 325 -20.20 4.60 7.43
C ARG A 325 -19.58 3.34 8.02
N ILE A 326 -19.88 2.18 7.43
CA ILE A 326 -19.27 0.90 7.85
C ILE A 326 -17.75 0.96 7.66
N PHE A 327 -17.28 1.54 6.55
CA PHE A 327 -15.84 1.70 6.32
C PHE A 327 -15.16 2.55 7.40
N ALA A 328 -15.78 3.66 7.82
CA ALA A 328 -15.29 4.49 8.92
C ALA A 328 -15.25 3.73 10.26
N GLN A 329 -16.28 2.93 10.55
CA GLN A 329 -16.34 2.09 11.75
C GLN A 329 -15.27 0.97 11.75
N LEU A 330 -14.86 0.49 10.58
CA LEU A 330 -13.74 -0.46 10.48
C LEU A 330 -12.38 0.21 10.68
N ILE A 331 -12.31 1.54 10.67
CA ILE A 331 -11.08 2.30 10.96
C ILE A 331 -10.94 2.56 12.46
N SER A 332 -12.03 2.85 13.17
CA SER A 332 -12.01 3.14 14.62
C SER A 332 -11.54 1.94 15.44
N ARG A 333 -10.71 2.24 16.45
CA ARG A 333 -10.28 1.25 17.43
C ARG A 333 -11.14 1.20 18.70
N ALA A 334 -11.83 2.29 19.04
CA ALA A 334 -12.50 2.45 20.33
C ALA A 334 -13.79 3.30 20.33
N ASN A 335 -14.55 3.32 19.24
CA ASN A 335 -15.79 4.11 19.13
C ASN A 335 -17.05 3.28 19.45
N GLY A 336 -16.89 2.02 19.85
CA GLY A 336 -17.91 1.15 20.45
C GLY A 336 -18.84 0.48 19.43
N GLU A 337 -18.42 0.37 18.17
CA GLU A 337 -19.30 -0.13 17.11
C GLU A 337 -19.41 -1.65 17.06
N VAL A 338 -20.62 -2.14 16.78
CA VAL A 338 -20.87 -3.56 16.52
C VAL A 338 -21.14 -3.73 15.03
N ILE A 339 -20.17 -4.26 14.30
CA ILE A 339 -20.24 -4.45 12.85
C ILE A 339 -20.47 -5.94 12.55
N SER A 340 -21.49 -6.25 11.76
CA SER A 340 -21.70 -7.62 11.27
C SER A 340 -20.71 -7.92 10.13
N SER A 341 -20.14 -9.13 10.11
CA SER A 341 -19.23 -9.59 9.05
C SER A 341 -19.86 -9.57 7.66
N ASP A 342 -21.19 -9.64 7.56
CA ASP A 342 -21.91 -9.62 6.28
C ASP A 342 -22.04 -8.21 5.68
N SER A 343 -21.63 -7.18 6.43
CA SER A 343 -21.81 -5.77 6.08
C SER A 343 -20.67 -5.19 5.24
N TYR A 344 -19.58 -5.94 5.02
CA TYR A 344 -18.39 -5.44 4.31
C TYR A 344 -17.72 -6.46 3.38
#